data_AF-A0A8C0W144-F1
#
_entry.id   AF-A0A8C0W144-F1
#
_cell.length_a   1.000
_cell.length_b   1.000
_cell.length_c   1.000
_cell.angle_alpha   90.00
_cell.angle_beta   90.00
_cell.angle_gamma   90.00
#
_symmetry.space_group_name_H-M   'P 1'
#
loop_
_entity.id
_entity.type
_entity.pdbx_description
1 polymer ?
#
loop_
_entity_poly.entity_id
_entity_poly.type
_entity_poly.pdbx_seq_one_letter_code
_entity_poly.pdbx_strand_id
1 'polypeptide(L)'
;MLPSSVHLIPTTVRLVQSWIYNSSRSFMDLKSLLSSLSDFASLSFAESWDNVGLLVEPSPPHPVNTLFLTNDLTEEVMEEALQKKADLILSYHPPIFQPMKHITWKTWRERLVIRALENRVGIYSPHTAYDAAPQGVNNWLAKGLGACTSRPIHPSKAPSYPTQGTHRVEFNVNHTQDLDKVMSAVKGIGDGDVSVTSFSVRIDDEEHVRVSVNCTQKALMKVVAFLSQNRQLYQKTEILSLEKPLLLHTGMGRLCTLDEPVSLATMIERIKRYLKLSHIRLALGVGKTLESSIKVVALCAGSGRSILQGVEADLYLTEGIPLPGAETTVF
;
A
#
# COMPACT_ATOMS: atom_id res chain seq x y z
N MET A 1 55.45 -25.15 22.05
CA MET A 1 54.34 -25.31 21.08
C MET A 1 53.21 -24.42 21.59
N LEU A 2 52.81 -23.30 21.00
CA LEU A 2 52.98 -22.70 19.67
C LEU A 2 53.19 -21.18 19.84
N PRO A 3 53.97 -20.50 18.97
CA PRO A 3 53.97 -19.04 18.91
C PRO A 3 52.80 -18.55 18.05
N SER A 4 52.12 -17.51 18.53
CA SER A 4 51.15 -16.73 17.77
C SER A 4 51.87 -15.81 16.78
N SER A 5 51.40 -15.78 15.54
CA SER A 5 51.86 -14.83 14.52
C SER A 5 50.65 -14.30 13.77
N VAL A 6 50.16 -13.14 14.20
CA VAL A 6 49.17 -12.36 13.46
C VAL A 6 49.92 -11.17 12.88
N HIS A 7 50.11 -11.16 11.56
CA HIS A 7 50.67 -10.01 10.85
C HIS A 7 49.57 -8.98 10.61
N LEU A 8 49.74 -7.77 11.17
CA LEU A 8 48.96 -6.60 10.80
C LEU A 8 49.52 -6.02 9.49
N ILE A 9 48.69 -6.00 8.45
CA ILE A 9 48.98 -5.31 7.19
C ILE A 9 48.52 -3.86 7.35
N PRO A 10 49.36 -2.84 7.08
CA PRO A 10 48.91 -1.45 7.11
C PRO A 10 48.09 -1.16 5.86
N THR A 11 46.79 -0.94 6.02
CA THR A 11 45.94 -0.45 4.93
C THR A 11 46.12 1.05 4.82
N THR A 12 46.80 1.50 3.76
CA THR A 12 46.92 2.92 3.42
C THR A 12 45.53 3.48 3.14
N VAL A 13 45.01 4.30 4.05
CA VAL A 13 43.78 5.06 3.82
C VAL A 13 44.08 6.11 2.73
N ARG A 14 43.67 5.82 1.49
CA ARG A 14 43.56 6.85 0.45
C ARG A 14 42.44 7.79 0.85
N LEU A 15 42.80 8.97 1.34
CA LEU A 15 41.93 10.14 1.36
C LEU A 15 41.44 10.37 -0.07
N VAL A 16 40.19 9.97 -0.34
CA VAL A 16 39.49 10.36 -1.57
C VAL A 16 39.32 11.87 -1.49
N GLN A 17 40.03 12.57 -2.37
CA GLN A 17 39.95 14.02 -2.51
C GLN A 17 38.49 14.45 -2.61
N SER A 18 38.14 15.49 -1.84
CA SER A 18 36.80 16.04 -1.81
C SER A 18 36.36 16.39 -3.22
N TRP A 19 35.31 15.72 -3.68
CA TRP A 19 34.58 16.13 -4.86
C TRP A 19 33.99 17.50 -4.54
N ILE A 20 34.56 18.52 -5.18
CA ILE A 20 33.95 19.83 -5.32
C ILE A 20 32.54 19.56 -5.86
N TYR A 21 31.54 19.78 -5.02
CA TYR A 21 30.15 19.58 -5.34
C TYR A 21 29.76 20.69 -6.32
N ASN A 22 30.03 20.46 -7.61
CA ASN A 22 29.43 21.23 -8.67
C ASN A 22 27.93 20.92 -8.60
N SER A 23 27.15 21.84 -8.03
CA SER A 23 25.69 21.75 -7.97
C SER A 23 25.12 22.01 -9.37
N SER A 24 25.37 21.09 -10.30
CA SER A 24 24.50 20.95 -11.46
C SER A 24 23.21 20.34 -10.92
N ARG A 25 22.16 21.16 -10.75
CA ARG A 25 20.81 20.65 -10.54
C ARG A 25 20.50 19.70 -11.69
N SER A 26 20.57 18.40 -11.41
CA SER A 26 20.16 17.37 -12.35
C SER A 26 18.64 17.47 -12.47
N PHE A 27 18.16 17.97 -13.60
CA PHE A 27 16.75 17.89 -13.97
C PHE A 27 16.31 16.42 -13.92
N MET A 28 15.16 16.13 -13.31
CA MET A 28 14.55 14.79 -13.38
C MET A 28 13.44 14.82 -14.43
N ASP A 29 13.43 13.87 -15.36
CA ASP A 29 12.30 13.72 -16.27
C ASP A 29 11.04 13.31 -15.49
N LEU A 30 9.87 13.81 -15.90
CA LEU A 30 8.60 13.54 -15.24
C LEU A 30 8.37 12.04 -15.04
N LYS A 31 8.70 11.18 -16.01
CA LYS A 31 8.51 9.73 -15.88
C LYS A 31 9.36 9.13 -14.77
N SER A 32 10.61 9.58 -14.64
CA SER A 32 11.51 9.16 -13.56
C SER A 32 10.98 9.61 -12.20
N LEU A 33 10.47 10.84 -12.10
CA LEU A 33 9.87 11.35 -10.86
C LEU A 33 8.63 10.55 -10.48
N LEU A 34 7.74 10.25 -11.43
CA LEU A 34 6.54 9.44 -11.18
C LEU A 34 6.89 8.02 -10.72
N SER A 35 7.97 7.43 -11.23
CA SER A 35 8.47 6.14 -10.72
C SER A 35 8.88 6.26 -9.26
N SER A 36 9.64 7.30 -8.89
CA SER A 36 10.05 7.52 -7.49
C SER A 36 8.86 7.80 -6.56
N LEU A 37 7.85 8.53 -7.04
CA LEU A 37 6.61 8.77 -6.28
C LEU A 37 5.81 7.48 -6.09
N SER A 38 5.77 6.61 -7.10
CA SER A 38 5.14 5.28 -7.01
C SER A 38 5.91 4.34 -6.08
N ASP A 39 7.24 4.41 -6.05
CA ASP A 39 8.05 3.64 -5.09
C ASP A 39 7.82 4.12 -3.65
N PHE A 40 7.57 5.42 -3.47
CA PHE A 40 7.21 5.98 -2.17
C PHE A 40 5.80 5.54 -1.76
N ALA A 41 4.78 5.80 -2.58
CA ALA A 41 3.40 5.40 -2.30
C ALA A 41 2.82 4.73 -3.54
N SER A 42 2.91 3.39 -3.59
CA SER A 42 2.40 2.63 -4.73
C SER A 42 0.92 2.89 -4.91
N LEU A 43 0.53 3.35 -6.10
CA LEU A 43 -0.86 3.61 -6.46
C LEU A 43 -1.74 2.35 -6.36
N SER A 44 -1.14 1.15 -6.36
CA SER A 44 -1.85 -0.11 -6.12
C SER A 44 -2.42 -0.25 -4.71
N PHE A 45 -2.04 0.62 -3.78
CA PHE A 45 -2.58 0.64 -2.42
C PHE A 45 -3.81 1.54 -2.28
N ALA A 46 -4.14 2.34 -3.30
CA ALA A 46 -5.31 3.19 -3.28
C ALA A 46 -6.60 2.38 -3.21
N GLU A 47 -7.62 3.00 -2.61
CA GLU A 47 -8.98 2.48 -2.63
C GLU A 47 -9.53 2.47 -4.07
N SER A 48 -10.41 1.51 -4.36
CA SER A 48 -10.90 1.28 -5.72
C SER A 48 -11.79 2.41 -6.28
N TRP A 49 -12.35 3.24 -5.41
CA TRP A 49 -13.17 4.40 -5.77
C TRP A 49 -12.34 5.68 -6.01
N ASP A 50 -11.05 5.67 -5.66
CA ASP A 50 -10.23 6.86 -5.61
C ASP A 50 -9.66 7.25 -6.99
N ASN A 51 -9.27 8.52 -7.14
CA ASN A 51 -8.60 9.02 -8.35
C ASN A 51 -7.19 9.50 -8.01
N VAL A 52 -6.23 8.59 -8.10
CA VAL A 52 -4.82 8.79 -7.73
C VAL A 52 -3.89 8.78 -8.94
N GLY A 53 -2.66 9.24 -8.76
CA GLY A 53 -1.63 9.28 -9.78
C GLY A 53 -1.52 10.64 -10.47
N LEU A 54 -1.05 10.65 -11.72
CA LEU A 54 -0.92 11.85 -12.53
C LEU A 54 -2.30 12.23 -13.10
N LEU A 55 -2.86 13.32 -12.58
CA LEU A 55 -4.19 13.83 -12.93
C LEU A 55 -4.17 14.81 -14.09
N VAL A 56 -3.09 15.60 -14.20
CA VAL A 56 -2.83 16.50 -15.34
C VAL A 56 -1.40 16.27 -15.79
N GLU A 57 -1.24 15.81 -17.03
CA GLU A 57 0.05 15.55 -17.65
C GLU A 57 0.44 16.70 -18.60
N PRO A 58 1.56 17.40 -18.35
CA PRO A 58 2.12 18.36 -19.29
C PRO A 58 2.71 17.66 -20.51
N SER A 59 2.73 18.33 -21.67
CA SER A 59 3.27 17.72 -22.91
C SER A 59 4.75 17.34 -22.77
N PRO A 60 5.16 16.12 -23.15
CA PRO A 60 6.55 15.68 -23.10
C PRO A 60 7.40 16.35 -24.20
N PRO A 61 8.73 16.49 -24.01
CA PRO A 61 9.46 16.17 -22.78
C PRO A 61 9.17 17.19 -21.67
N HIS A 62 9.11 16.71 -20.42
CA HIS A 62 8.78 17.56 -19.26
C HIS A 62 9.79 17.40 -18.13
N PRO A 63 10.87 18.21 -18.11
CA PRO A 63 11.81 18.21 -16.99
C PRO A 63 11.18 18.86 -15.76
N VAL A 64 11.35 18.22 -14.60
CA VAL A 64 10.87 18.72 -13.31
C VAL A 64 12.05 19.23 -12.48
N ASN A 65 12.02 20.52 -12.16
CA ASN A 65 12.95 21.21 -11.25
C ASN A 65 12.33 21.46 -9.89
N THR A 66 11.04 21.81 -9.90
CA THR A 66 10.31 22.25 -8.72
C THR A 66 9.07 21.40 -8.55
N LEU A 67 9.08 20.57 -7.50
CA LEU A 67 7.91 19.85 -7.01
C LEU A 67 7.26 20.68 -5.88
N PHE A 68 6.04 21.13 -6.09
CA PHE A 68 5.26 21.86 -5.08
C PHE A 68 4.34 20.89 -4.33
N LEU A 69 4.34 20.92 -2.99
CA LEU A 69 3.52 20.01 -2.17
C LEU A 69 2.38 20.80 -1.53
N THR A 70 1.15 20.27 -1.58
CA THR A 70 0.00 20.84 -0.87
C THR A 70 -0.93 19.74 -0.34
N ASN A 71 -1.73 20.06 0.68
CA ASN A 71 -2.84 19.21 1.08
C ASN A 71 -4.02 19.35 0.10
N ASP A 72 -4.45 20.59 -0.11
CA ASP A 72 -5.55 20.97 -1.01
C ASP A 72 -5.04 21.95 -2.05
N LEU A 73 -5.36 21.70 -3.32
CA LEU A 73 -5.08 22.64 -4.40
C LEU A 73 -6.28 23.56 -4.61
N THR A 74 -6.31 24.70 -3.92
CA THR A 74 -7.27 25.80 -4.18
C THR A 74 -6.74 26.73 -5.27
N GLU A 75 -7.54 27.72 -5.70
CA GLU A 75 -7.11 28.69 -6.72
C GLU A 75 -5.96 29.58 -6.22
N GLU A 76 -5.97 29.92 -4.93
CA GLU A 76 -4.91 30.70 -4.28
C GLU A 76 -3.62 29.87 -4.15
N VAL A 77 -3.73 28.59 -3.82
CA VAL A 77 -2.57 27.68 -3.75
C VAL A 77 -1.99 27.43 -5.15
N MET A 78 -2.84 27.34 -6.17
CA MET A 78 -2.37 27.29 -7.57
C MET A 78 -1.57 28.54 -7.92
N GLU A 79 -2.06 29.73 -7.56
CA GLU A 79 -1.32 30.98 -7.78
C GLU A 79 0.04 30.98 -7.07
N GLU A 80 0.10 30.52 -5.82
CA GLU A 80 1.36 30.33 -5.11
C GLU A 80 2.31 29.37 -5.85
N ALA A 81 1.81 28.20 -6.28
CA ALA A 81 2.61 27.21 -6.99
C ALA A 81 3.20 27.77 -8.30
N LEU A 82 2.42 28.55 -9.06
CA LEU A 82 2.88 29.22 -10.27
C LEU A 82 3.94 30.29 -9.97
N GLN A 83 3.76 31.10 -8.93
CA GLN A 83 4.76 32.07 -8.49
C GLN A 83 6.08 31.41 -8.06
N LYS A 84 6.00 30.22 -7.46
CA LYS A 84 7.17 29.39 -7.11
C LYS A 84 7.77 28.64 -8.30
N LYS A 85 7.20 28.78 -9.50
CA LYS A 85 7.65 28.10 -10.72
C LYS A 85 7.65 26.58 -10.56
N ALA A 86 6.55 26.04 -10.02
CA ALA A 86 6.32 24.61 -9.95
C ALA A 86 6.24 24.00 -11.35
N ASP A 87 6.91 22.87 -11.58
CA ASP A 87 6.75 22.06 -12.80
C ASP A 87 5.78 20.90 -12.57
N LEU A 88 5.64 20.47 -11.31
CA LEU A 88 4.68 19.46 -10.84
C LEU A 88 4.14 19.89 -9.48
N ILE A 89 2.83 19.80 -9.31
CA ILE A 89 2.13 19.96 -8.03
C ILE A 89 1.73 18.57 -7.53
N LEU A 90 2.17 18.19 -6.33
CA LEU A 90 1.67 17.04 -5.59
C LEU A 90 0.64 17.55 -4.58
N SER A 91 -0.63 17.31 -4.89
CA SER A 91 -1.76 17.61 -4.00
C SER A 91 -2.16 16.34 -3.27
N TYR A 92 -2.29 16.37 -1.94
CA TYR A 92 -2.74 15.20 -1.18
C TYR A 92 -4.17 14.80 -1.58
N HIS A 93 -5.09 15.77 -1.57
CA HIS A 93 -6.45 15.58 -2.08
C HIS A 93 -6.48 15.80 -3.60
N PRO A 94 -7.10 14.90 -4.38
CA PRO A 94 -7.17 15.03 -5.83
C PRO A 94 -8.14 16.16 -6.23
N PRO A 95 -7.66 17.24 -6.89
CA PRO A 95 -8.56 18.30 -7.36
C PRO A 95 -9.53 17.80 -8.45
N ILE A 96 -9.12 16.77 -9.21
CA ILE A 96 -9.99 16.00 -10.10
C ILE A 96 -10.46 14.75 -9.34
N PHE A 97 -11.45 14.87 -8.47
CA PHE A 97 -11.98 13.71 -7.72
C PHE A 97 -13.00 12.89 -8.52
N GLN A 98 -13.77 13.55 -9.39
CA GLN A 98 -14.75 12.93 -10.27
C GLN A 98 -14.40 13.22 -11.74
N PRO A 99 -14.72 12.32 -12.67
CA PRO A 99 -14.49 12.57 -14.10
C PRO A 99 -15.16 13.86 -14.58
N MET A 100 -14.37 14.73 -15.23
CA MET A 100 -14.88 15.96 -15.84
C MET A 100 -15.35 15.67 -17.27
N LYS A 101 -16.62 15.95 -17.56
CA LYS A 101 -17.18 15.83 -18.93
C LYS A 101 -16.80 17.01 -19.83
N HIS A 102 -16.49 18.15 -19.22
CA HIS A 102 -16.09 19.39 -19.90
C HIS A 102 -15.00 20.07 -19.07
N ILE A 103 -14.12 20.80 -19.75
CA ILE A 103 -13.08 21.64 -19.14
C ILE A 103 -13.29 23.06 -19.66
N THR A 104 -13.90 23.90 -18.85
CA THR A 104 -14.28 25.29 -19.15
C THR A 104 -13.95 26.19 -17.97
N TRP A 105 -14.09 27.51 -18.12
CA TRP A 105 -13.81 28.44 -17.02
C TRP A 105 -14.89 28.47 -15.91
N LYS A 106 -15.89 27.57 -15.98
CA LYS A 106 -17.11 27.64 -15.17
C LYS A 106 -16.89 27.27 -13.71
N THR A 107 -16.23 26.15 -13.43
CA THR A 107 -16.01 25.67 -12.05
C THR A 107 -14.55 25.86 -11.65
N TRP A 108 -14.31 26.09 -10.36
CA TRP A 108 -12.95 26.28 -9.84
C TRP A 108 -12.03 25.09 -10.16
N ARG A 109 -12.53 23.86 -10.10
CA ARG A 109 -11.76 22.65 -10.44
C ARG A 109 -11.35 22.61 -11.91
N GLU A 110 -12.26 22.96 -12.82
CA GLU A 110 -11.92 23.07 -14.25
C GLU A 110 -10.89 24.19 -14.48
N ARG A 111 -11.01 25.32 -13.79
CA ARG A 111 -10.03 26.42 -13.87
C ARG A 111 -8.64 25.99 -13.39
N LEU A 112 -8.54 25.18 -12.34
CA LEU A 112 -7.24 24.62 -11.92
C LEU A 112 -6.60 23.79 -13.03
N VAL A 113 -7.38 22.94 -13.71
CA VAL A 113 -6.89 22.13 -14.84
C VAL A 113 -6.44 23.03 -16.00
N ILE A 114 -7.25 24.02 -16.37
CA ILE A 114 -6.90 24.96 -17.45
C ILE A 114 -5.62 25.71 -17.11
N ARG A 115 -5.51 26.28 -15.89
CA ARG A 115 -4.32 27.00 -15.45
C ARG A 115 -3.08 26.10 -15.45
N ALA A 116 -3.21 24.86 -14.97
CA ALA A 116 -2.12 23.89 -14.99
C ALA A 116 -1.65 23.61 -16.43
N LEU A 117 -2.57 23.39 -17.36
CA LEU A 117 -2.25 23.14 -18.77
C LEU A 117 -1.63 24.38 -19.46
N GLU A 118 -2.19 25.56 -19.28
CA GLU A 118 -1.70 26.82 -19.85
C GLU A 118 -0.30 27.18 -19.37
N ASN A 119 0.04 26.82 -18.13
CA ASN A 119 1.35 27.05 -17.52
C ASN A 119 2.27 25.82 -17.60
N ARG A 120 1.82 24.74 -18.24
CA ARG A 120 2.57 23.49 -18.41
C ARG A 120 3.04 22.88 -17.08
N VAL A 121 2.17 22.89 -16.07
CA VAL A 121 2.41 22.33 -14.73
C VAL A 121 1.63 21.03 -14.56
N GLY A 122 2.30 19.97 -14.11
CA GLY A 122 1.62 18.70 -13.84
C GLY A 122 0.86 18.73 -12.51
N ILE A 123 -0.15 17.87 -12.37
CA ILE A 123 -0.83 17.64 -11.09
C ILE A 123 -0.80 16.14 -10.79
N TYR A 124 -0.27 15.77 -9.63
CA TYR A 124 -0.23 14.40 -9.12
C TYR A 124 -0.91 14.33 -7.75
N SER A 125 -1.60 13.23 -7.47
CA SER A 125 -2.24 13.00 -6.17
C SER A 125 -2.08 11.56 -5.70
N PRO A 126 -1.44 11.29 -4.55
CA PRO A 126 -1.34 9.94 -4.01
C PRO A 126 -2.53 9.55 -3.12
N HIS A 127 -3.21 10.51 -2.49
CA HIS A 127 -4.41 10.35 -1.65
C HIS A 127 -4.45 9.04 -0.84
N THR A 128 -5.43 8.16 -1.07
CA THR A 128 -5.58 6.92 -0.28
C THR A 128 -4.41 5.95 -0.42
N ALA A 129 -3.63 5.99 -1.51
CA ALA A 129 -2.40 5.20 -1.62
C ALA A 129 -1.39 5.61 -0.54
N TYR A 130 -1.31 6.92 -0.25
CA TYR A 130 -0.45 7.41 0.81
C TYR A 130 -1.05 7.21 2.20
N ASP A 131 -2.37 7.19 2.36
CA ASP A 131 -3.01 6.75 3.61
C ASP A 131 -2.63 5.31 3.98
N ALA A 132 -2.59 4.42 2.98
CA ALA A 132 -2.33 3.01 3.15
C ALA A 132 -0.83 2.66 3.28
N ALA A 133 0.07 3.50 2.75
CA ALA A 133 1.50 3.23 2.73
C ALA A 133 2.10 2.98 4.13
N PRO A 134 3.16 2.15 4.27
CA PRO A 134 3.81 1.88 5.56
C PRO A 134 4.35 3.13 6.28
N GLN A 135 4.77 4.14 5.52
CA GLN A 135 5.22 5.44 6.02
C GLN A 135 4.14 6.52 5.89
N GLY A 136 2.91 6.09 5.59
CA GLY A 136 1.76 6.91 5.26
C GLY A 136 1.18 7.74 6.39
N VAL A 137 0.12 8.48 6.07
CA VAL A 137 -0.57 9.40 6.99
C VAL A 137 -1.04 8.68 8.25
N ASN A 138 -1.65 7.50 8.12
CA ASN A 138 -2.14 6.75 9.28
C ASN A 138 -1.01 6.28 10.23
N ASN A 139 0.16 5.90 9.69
CA ASN A 139 1.32 5.53 10.52
C ASN A 139 1.95 6.75 11.18
N TRP A 140 1.99 7.86 10.47
CA TRP A 140 2.42 9.13 11.03
C TRP A 140 1.50 9.53 12.20
N LEU A 141 0.17 9.50 12.02
CA LEU A 141 -0.80 9.77 13.09
C LEU A 141 -0.63 8.86 14.31
N ALA A 142 -0.41 7.56 14.09
CA ALA A 142 -0.22 6.58 15.16
C ALA A 142 0.96 6.95 16.10
N LYS A 143 2.01 7.60 15.59
CA LYS A 143 3.15 8.06 16.41
C LYS A 143 2.72 9.07 17.47
N GLY A 144 1.66 9.82 17.23
CA GLY A 144 1.09 10.77 18.18
C GLY A 144 0.45 10.13 19.41
N LEU A 145 0.15 8.82 19.38
CA LEU A 145 -0.47 8.11 20.50
C LEU A 145 0.53 7.73 21.60
N GLY A 146 1.83 7.69 21.27
CA GLY A 146 2.90 7.19 22.12
C GLY A 146 3.37 5.79 21.72
N ALA A 147 4.11 5.12 22.60
CA ALA A 147 4.64 3.78 22.36
C ALA A 147 3.49 2.76 22.25
N CYS A 148 3.39 2.11 21.10
CA CYS A 148 2.35 1.15 20.78
C CYS A 148 2.76 0.21 19.65
N THR A 149 2.10 -0.94 19.60
CA THR A 149 2.08 -1.78 18.40
C THR A 149 0.96 -1.31 17.48
N SER A 150 1.20 -1.29 16.16
CA SER A 150 0.26 -0.76 15.17
C SER A 150 0.13 -1.72 13.98
N ARG A 151 -1.11 -2.00 13.58
CA ARG A 151 -1.44 -2.83 12.41
C ARG A 151 -2.56 -2.19 11.58
N PRO A 152 -2.62 -2.41 10.25
CA PRO A 152 -3.76 -1.98 9.44
C PRO A 152 -5.08 -2.56 9.96
N ILE A 153 -6.15 -1.78 9.83
CA ILE A 153 -7.52 -2.28 10.06
C ILE A 153 -7.97 -3.03 8.81
N HIS A 154 -7.78 -2.42 7.63
CA HIS A 154 -8.02 -3.05 6.32
C HIS A 154 -6.69 -3.24 5.60
N PRO A 155 -6.01 -4.39 5.77
CA PRO A 155 -4.71 -4.64 5.16
C PRO A 155 -4.78 -4.72 3.63
N SER A 156 -3.83 -4.08 2.95
CA SER A 156 -3.65 -4.22 1.51
C SER A 156 -3.10 -5.61 1.16
N LYS A 157 -3.39 -6.08 -0.05
CA LYS A 157 -2.84 -7.33 -0.58
C LYS A 157 -1.54 -7.07 -1.33
N ALA A 158 -0.63 -8.04 -1.32
CA ALA A 158 0.60 -7.98 -2.10
C ALA A 158 0.32 -7.84 -3.61
N PRO A 159 1.21 -7.20 -4.38
CA PRO A 159 1.00 -6.99 -5.81
C PRO A 159 0.96 -8.32 -6.59
N SER A 160 1.70 -9.34 -6.14
CA SER A 160 1.79 -10.66 -6.75
C SER A 160 1.37 -11.78 -5.79
N TYR A 161 1.05 -12.94 -6.36
CA TYR A 161 0.85 -14.17 -5.61
C TYR A 161 2.19 -14.71 -5.11
N PRO A 162 2.22 -15.51 -4.02
CA PRO A 162 3.46 -16.11 -3.50
C PRO A 162 4.07 -17.12 -4.46
N THR A 163 3.23 -17.70 -5.32
CA THR A 163 3.61 -18.66 -6.35
C THR A 163 3.10 -18.18 -7.70
N GLN A 164 3.63 -18.75 -8.77
CA GLN A 164 3.16 -18.45 -10.12
C GLN A 164 1.68 -18.83 -10.29
N GLY A 165 0.88 -17.94 -10.87
CA GLY A 165 -0.53 -18.20 -11.16
C GLY A 165 -1.50 -17.76 -10.06
N THR A 166 -2.78 -18.01 -10.29
CA THR A 166 -3.90 -17.59 -9.43
C THR A 166 -4.65 -18.77 -8.82
N HIS A 167 -4.35 -19.99 -9.26
CA HIS A 167 -5.00 -21.22 -8.81
C HIS A 167 -3.98 -22.29 -8.51
N ARG A 168 -4.36 -23.23 -7.65
CA ARG A 168 -3.64 -24.46 -7.37
C ARG A 168 -4.53 -25.65 -7.61
N VAL A 169 -4.09 -26.57 -8.45
CA VAL A 169 -4.77 -27.86 -8.68
C VAL A 169 -3.95 -28.93 -7.99
N GLU A 170 -4.58 -29.71 -7.11
CA GLU A 170 -3.94 -30.79 -6.39
C GLU A 170 -4.62 -32.11 -6.70
N PHE A 171 -3.83 -33.15 -6.95
CA PHE A 171 -4.34 -34.50 -7.22
C PHE A 171 -3.32 -35.56 -6.80
N ASN A 172 -3.79 -36.77 -6.53
CA ASN A 172 -2.92 -37.90 -6.20
C ASN A 172 -2.65 -38.72 -7.45
N VAL A 173 -1.39 -39.08 -7.71
CA VAL A 173 -1.07 -40.02 -8.79
C VAL A 173 -1.41 -41.43 -8.32
N ASN A 174 -2.06 -42.23 -9.17
CA ASN A 174 -2.49 -43.59 -8.82
C ASN A 174 -1.30 -44.54 -8.64
N HIS A 175 -0.27 -44.39 -9.48
CA HIS A 175 0.94 -45.19 -9.45
C HIS A 175 2.19 -44.31 -9.55
N THR A 176 3.16 -44.50 -8.66
CA THR A 176 4.40 -43.70 -8.63
C THR A 176 5.18 -43.77 -9.95
N GLN A 177 5.05 -44.85 -10.71
CA GLN A 177 5.68 -45.03 -12.03
C GLN A 177 5.15 -44.05 -13.08
N ASP A 178 3.91 -43.55 -12.93
CA ASP A 178 3.31 -42.59 -13.85
C ASP A 178 3.67 -41.12 -13.51
N LEU A 179 4.36 -40.89 -12.39
CA LEU A 179 4.64 -39.54 -11.88
C LEU A 179 5.36 -38.67 -12.92
N ASP A 180 6.47 -39.16 -13.48
CA ASP A 180 7.27 -38.38 -14.44
C ASP A 180 6.46 -38.04 -15.69
N LYS A 181 5.65 -38.97 -16.17
CA LYS A 181 4.75 -38.78 -17.33
C LYS A 181 3.71 -37.70 -17.03
N VAL A 182 3.07 -37.77 -15.86
CA VAL A 182 2.06 -36.79 -15.45
C VAL A 182 2.69 -35.41 -15.23
N MET A 183 3.82 -35.34 -14.55
CA MET A 183 4.57 -34.09 -14.31
C MET A 183 4.99 -33.44 -15.63
N SER A 184 5.55 -34.21 -16.56
CA SER A 184 5.95 -33.72 -17.88
C SER A 184 4.76 -33.23 -18.70
N ALA A 185 3.64 -33.97 -18.69
CA ALA A 185 2.44 -33.59 -19.43
C ALA A 185 1.85 -32.29 -18.89
N VAL A 186 1.72 -32.16 -17.55
CA VAL A 186 1.18 -30.96 -16.91
C VAL A 186 2.12 -29.77 -17.07
N LYS A 187 3.44 -29.95 -16.98
CA LYS A 187 4.40 -28.87 -17.21
C LYS A 187 4.40 -28.37 -18.67
N GLY A 188 4.05 -29.23 -19.62
CA GLY A 188 3.81 -28.85 -21.02
C GLY A 188 2.51 -28.06 -21.24
N ILE A 189 1.64 -27.96 -20.22
CA ILE A 189 0.43 -27.16 -20.30
C ILE A 189 0.78 -25.69 -20.09
N GLY A 190 0.39 -24.84 -21.04
CA GLY A 190 0.30 -23.40 -20.81
C GLY A 190 1.54 -22.56 -21.10
N ASP A 191 2.50 -23.01 -21.91
CA ASP A 191 3.61 -22.18 -22.43
C ASP A 191 4.35 -21.36 -21.34
N GLY A 192 4.61 -22.00 -20.20
CA GLY A 192 5.25 -21.38 -19.05
C GLY A 192 4.31 -20.84 -17.97
N ASP A 193 2.98 -20.90 -18.13
CA ASP A 193 1.99 -20.42 -17.14
C ASP A 193 1.75 -21.37 -15.95
N VAL A 194 2.54 -22.45 -15.84
CA VAL A 194 2.32 -23.54 -14.88
C VAL A 194 3.61 -23.86 -14.13
N SER A 195 3.52 -23.92 -12.80
CA SER A 195 4.55 -24.48 -11.92
C SER A 195 4.04 -25.76 -11.27
N VAL A 196 4.83 -26.83 -11.29
CA VAL A 196 4.42 -28.14 -10.76
C VAL A 196 5.41 -28.61 -9.69
N THR A 197 4.88 -29.11 -8.58
CA THR A 197 5.64 -29.74 -7.49
C THR A 197 4.94 -31.02 -7.04
N SER A 198 5.69 -31.99 -6.50
CA SER A 198 5.12 -33.22 -5.92
C SER A 198 5.66 -33.46 -4.52
N PHE A 199 4.86 -34.07 -3.66
CA PHE A 199 5.26 -34.45 -2.31
C PHE A 199 4.58 -35.77 -1.88
N SER A 200 5.28 -36.58 -1.10
CA SER A 200 4.71 -37.79 -0.50
C SER A 200 3.75 -37.44 0.63
N VAL A 201 2.59 -38.09 0.68
CA VAL A 201 1.57 -37.95 1.71
C VAL A 201 1.17 -39.34 2.19
N ARG A 202 1.13 -39.55 3.51
CA ARG A 202 0.57 -40.79 4.09
C ARG A 202 -0.91 -40.59 4.38
N ILE A 203 -1.74 -41.48 3.85
CA ILE A 203 -3.19 -41.53 4.11
C ILE A 203 -3.49 -42.98 4.48
N ASP A 204 -4.08 -43.22 5.65
CA ASP A 204 -4.47 -44.56 6.11
C ASP A 204 -3.34 -45.61 6.03
N ASP A 205 -2.12 -45.22 6.44
CA ASP A 205 -0.87 -46.02 6.39
C ASP A 205 -0.36 -46.39 4.98
N GLU A 206 -0.97 -45.88 3.91
CA GLU A 206 -0.47 -45.97 2.53
C GLU A 206 0.24 -44.69 2.10
N GLU A 207 1.37 -44.84 1.39
CA GLU A 207 2.12 -43.71 0.82
C GLU A 207 1.58 -43.35 -0.56
N HIS A 208 1.07 -42.13 -0.71
CA HIS A 208 0.63 -41.56 -1.98
C HIS A 208 1.52 -40.41 -2.41
N VAL A 209 1.63 -40.17 -3.72
CA VAL A 209 2.28 -38.98 -4.26
C VAL A 209 1.21 -37.96 -4.64
N ARG A 210 1.20 -36.82 -3.96
CA ARG A 210 0.35 -35.68 -4.28
C ARG A 210 1.11 -34.72 -5.19
N VAL A 211 0.50 -34.37 -6.31
CA VAL A 211 0.99 -33.37 -7.27
C VAL A 211 0.21 -32.08 -7.04
N SER A 212 0.94 -30.97 -7.01
CA SER A 212 0.40 -29.62 -6.82
C SER A 212 0.86 -28.73 -7.98
N VAL A 213 -0.13 -28.14 -8.65
CA VAL A 213 0.03 -27.39 -9.90
C VAL A 213 -0.45 -25.97 -9.68
N ASN A 214 0.45 -24.99 -9.55
CA ASN A 214 0.04 -23.59 -9.57
C ASN A 214 -0.05 -23.10 -11.02
N CYS A 215 -1.14 -22.42 -11.37
CA CYS A 215 -1.42 -22.01 -12.74
C CYS A 215 -2.26 -20.73 -12.82
N THR A 216 -2.19 -20.03 -13.96
CA THR A 216 -3.09 -18.89 -14.25
C THR A 216 -4.53 -19.38 -14.48
N GLN A 217 -5.51 -18.48 -14.42
CA GLN A 217 -6.90 -18.79 -14.79
C GLN A 217 -7.02 -19.40 -16.19
N LYS A 218 -6.20 -18.92 -17.14
CA LYS A 218 -6.18 -19.43 -18.52
C LYS A 218 -5.63 -20.86 -18.59
N ALA A 219 -4.56 -21.14 -17.84
CA ALA A 219 -3.95 -22.46 -17.78
C ALA A 219 -4.81 -23.47 -16.98
N LEU A 220 -5.55 -23.02 -15.97
CA LEU A 220 -6.44 -23.85 -15.16
C LEU A 220 -7.40 -24.67 -16.03
N MET A 221 -8.06 -24.03 -17.02
CA MET A 221 -8.99 -24.73 -17.91
C MET A 221 -8.32 -25.86 -18.69
N LYS A 222 -7.06 -25.66 -19.10
CA LYS A 222 -6.28 -26.68 -19.82
C LYS A 222 -5.83 -27.81 -18.89
N VAL A 223 -5.42 -27.48 -17.66
CA VAL A 223 -5.05 -28.46 -16.63
C VAL A 223 -6.26 -29.33 -16.29
N VAL A 224 -7.42 -28.73 -16.04
CA VAL A 224 -8.66 -29.47 -15.73
C VAL A 224 -9.11 -30.34 -16.91
N ALA A 225 -9.01 -29.83 -18.15
CA ALA A 225 -9.32 -30.62 -19.33
C ALA A 225 -8.39 -31.83 -19.49
N PHE A 226 -7.07 -31.61 -19.34
CA PHE A 226 -6.06 -32.67 -19.37
C PHE A 226 -6.34 -33.73 -18.32
N LEU A 227 -6.59 -33.30 -17.08
CA LEU A 227 -6.96 -34.20 -16.00
C LEU A 227 -8.21 -34.98 -16.43
N SER A 228 -9.32 -34.32 -16.77
CA SER A 228 -10.59 -35.02 -17.08
C SER A 228 -10.47 -36.09 -18.19
N GLN A 229 -9.52 -35.94 -19.12
CA GLN A 229 -9.23 -36.92 -20.19
C GLN A 229 -8.32 -38.09 -19.74
N ASN A 230 -7.64 -37.97 -18.60
CA ASN A 230 -6.63 -38.92 -18.10
C ASN A 230 -6.95 -39.46 -16.69
N ARG A 231 -8.24 -39.63 -16.36
CA ARG A 231 -8.73 -40.05 -15.02
C ARG A 231 -8.12 -41.35 -14.48
N GLN A 232 -7.55 -42.19 -15.33
CA GLN A 232 -6.87 -43.44 -14.95
C GLN A 232 -5.50 -43.21 -14.29
N LEU A 233 -4.89 -42.03 -14.47
CA LEU A 233 -3.53 -41.75 -13.98
C LEU A 233 -3.52 -41.11 -12.59
N TYR A 234 -4.65 -40.58 -12.13
CA TYR A 234 -4.73 -39.86 -10.87
C TYR A 234 -6.12 -39.98 -10.24
N GLN A 235 -6.20 -39.64 -8.96
CA GLN A 235 -7.43 -39.62 -8.17
C GLN A 235 -7.50 -38.37 -7.29
N LYS A 236 -8.72 -38.03 -6.84
CA LYS A 236 -9.02 -36.92 -5.92
C LYS A 236 -8.42 -35.57 -6.37
N THR A 237 -9.14 -34.85 -7.23
CA THR A 237 -8.74 -33.51 -7.67
C THR A 237 -9.37 -32.43 -6.81
N GLU A 238 -8.54 -31.56 -6.25
CA GLU A 238 -8.94 -30.36 -5.52
C GLU A 238 -8.45 -29.13 -6.30
N ILE A 239 -9.32 -28.13 -6.46
CA ILE A 239 -8.99 -26.86 -7.12
C ILE A 239 -9.16 -25.75 -6.11
N LEU A 240 -8.08 -25.03 -5.85
CA LEU A 240 -8.01 -23.95 -4.90
C LEU A 240 -7.74 -22.64 -5.64
N SER A 241 -8.54 -21.60 -5.35
CA SER A 241 -8.18 -20.24 -5.71
C SER A 241 -7.08 -19.77 -4.74
N LEU A 242 -5.98 -19.25 -5.27
CA LEU A 242 -4.94 -18.66 -4.45
C LEU A 242 -5.35 -17.25 -4.04
N GLU A 243 -4.91 -16.83 -2.87
CA GLU A 243 -5.05 -15.45 -2.41
C GLU A 243 -3.69 -14.76 -2.35
N LYS A 244 -3.69 -13.47 -2.67
CA LYS A 244 -2.52 -12.61 -2.44
C LYS A 244 -2.35 -12.42 -0.94
N PRO A 245 -1.13 -12.57 -0.40
CA PRO A 245 -0.89 -12.41 1.02
C PRO A 245 -1.17 -10.97 1.44
N LEU A 246 -1.60 -10.80 2.69
CA LEU A 246 -1.81 -9.49 3.29
C LEU A 246 -0.46 -8.84 3.63
N LEU A 247 -0.36 -7.54 3.38
CA LEU A 247 0.79 -6.74 3.75
C LEU A 247 0.62 -6.25 5.19
N LEU A 248 1.47 -6.74 6.09
CA LEU A 248 1.34 -6.53 7.55
C LEU A 248 1.41 -5.06 7.99
N HIS A 249 2.04 -4.20 7.17
CA HIS A 249 2.25 -2.78 7.49
C HIS A 249 1.60 -1.83 6.47
N THR A 250 0.88 -2.36 5.48
CA THR A 250 0.25 -1.57 4.42
C THR A 250 -1.26 -1.79 4.45
N GLY A 251 -2.04 -0.71 4.40
CA GLY A 251 -3.50 -0.79 4.41
C GLY A 251 -4.13 0.39 5.16
N MET A 252 -5.45 0.49 5.04
CA MET A 252 -6.22 1.61 5.58
C MET A 252 -6.45 1.51 7.08
N GLY A 253 -6.39 2.68 7.73
CA GLY A 253 -6.53 2.83 9.18
C GLY A 253 -5.47 2.09 9.98
N ARG A 254 -5.42 2.33 11.29
CA ARG A 254 -4.58 1.58 12.22
C ARG A 254 -5.34 1.20 13.47
N LEU A 255 -5.20 -0.05 13.88
CA LEU A 255 -5.50 -0.47 15.24
C LEU A 255 -4.19 -0.47 16.02
N CYS A 256 -4.12 0.39 17.03
CA CYS A 256 -2.94 0.60 17.85
C CYS A 256 -3.20 0.10 19.26
N THR A 257 -2.34 -0.78 19.77
CA THR A 257 -2.38 -1.24 21.16
C THR A 257 -1.20 -0.61 21.89
N LEU A 258 -1.48 0.28 22.83
CA LEU A 258 -0.46 0.97 23.63
C LEU A 258 0.33 -0.03 24.47
N ASP A 259 1.60 0.24 24.71
CA ASP A 259 2.43 -0.60 25.58
C ASP A 259 1.90 -0.59 27.02
N GLU A 260 1.49 0.59 27.49
CA GLU A 260 0.83 0.81 28.78
C GLU A 260 -0.47 1.62 28.60
N PRO A 261 -1.58 1.27 29.27
CA PRO A 261 -2.81 2.06 29.22
C PRO A 261 -2.60 3.48 29.75
N VAL A 262 -3.33 4.45 29.20
CA VAL A 262 -3.32 5.84 29.67
C VAL A 262 -4.75 6.36 29.84
N SER A 263 -4.93 7.44 30.60
CA SER A 263 -6.24 8.10 30.67
C SER A 263 -6.59 8.76 29.34
N LEU A 264 -7.89 8.88 29.04
CA LEU A 264 -8.39 9.62 27.89
C LEU A 264 -7.85 11.07 27.86
N ALA A 265 -7.82 11.77 28.99
CA ALA A 265 -7.22 13.10 29.11
C ALA A 265 -5.77 13.14 28.61
N THR A 266 -4.97 12.16 29.03
CA THR A 266 -3.57 12.05 28.60
C THR A 266 -3.48 11.81 27.10
N MET A 267 -4.34 10.94 26.55
CA MET A 267 -4.37 10.65 25.12
C MET A 267 -4.73 11.90 24.29
N ILE A 268 -5.73 12.65 24.72
CA ILE A 268 -6.14 13.92 24.10
C ILE A 268 -4.98 14.90 24.03
N GLU A 269 -4.25 15.09 25.14
CA GLU A 269 -3.11 16.00 25.18
C GLU A 269 -1.94 15.53 24.32
N ARG A 270 -1.72 14.21 24.22
CA ARG A 270 -0.72 13.65 23.29
C ARG A 270 -1.08 13.97 21.84
N ILE A 271 -2.33 13.73 21.43
CA ILE A 271 -2.82 14.00 20.07
C ILE A 271 -2.74 15.50 19.75
N LYS A 272 -3.25 16.37 20.65
CA LYS A 272 -3.16 17.82 20.48
C LYS A 272 -1.73 18.30 20.31
N ARG A 273 -0.82 17.84 21.17
CA ARG A 273 0.60 18.22 21.10
C ARG A 273 1.24 17.75 19.81
N TYR A 274 0.96 16.51 19.39
CA TYR A 274 1.52 15.92 18.18
C TYR A 274 1.06 16.65 16.92
N LEU A 275 -0.25 16.92 16.82
CA LEU A 275 -0.88 17.59 15.69
C LEU A 275 -0.81 19.12 15.77
N LYS A 276 -0.29 19.67 16.87
CA LYS A 276 -0.25 21.11 17.19
C LYS A 276 -1.63 21.76 17.16
N LEU A 277 -2.64 21.06 17.68
CA LEU A 277 -4.03 21.53 17.74
C LEU A 277 -4.32 22.18 19.10
N SER A 278 -5.00 23.32 19.09
CA SER A 278 -5.55 23.94 20.31
C SER A 278 -6.76 23.18 20.84
N HIS A 279 -7.58 22.64 19.92
CA HIS A 279 -8.85 22.00 20.22
C HIS A 279 -9.01 20.71 19.45
N ILE A 280 -9.71 19.77 20.07
CA ILE A 280 -10.25 18.58 19.41
C ILE A 280 -11.72 18.48 19.83
N ARG A 281 -12.52 17.78 19.02
CA ARG A 281 -13.89 17.45 19.40
C ARG A 281 -13.93 16.03 19.91
N LEU A 282 -14.58 15.86 21.05
CA LEU A 282 -14.66 14.59 21.76
C LEU A 282 -16.12 14.17 21.87
N ALA A 283 -16.43 12.97 21.41
CA ALA A 283 -17.69 12.29 21.71
C ALA A 283 -17.44 11.23 22.79
N LEU A 284 -17.92 11.45 24.01
CA LEU A 284 -17.77 10.48 25.10
C LEU A 284 -18.83 9.38 24.99
N GLY A 285 -18.38 8.13 25.08
CA GLY A 285 -19.28 6.98 25.24
C GLY A 285 -20.05 7.02 26.56
N VAL A 286 -21.19 6.33 26.61
CA VAL A 286 -22.03 6.26 27.82
C VAL A 286 -21.20 5.70 28.99
N GLY A 287 -21.19 6.44 30.11
CA GLY A 287 -20.44 6.07 31.32
C GLY A 287 -18.92 6.25 31.23
N LYS A 288 -18.40 6.85 30.16
CA LYS A 288 -16.97 7.18 30.02
C LYS A 288 -16.68 8.60 30.52
N THR A 289 -15.48 8.78 31.06
CA THR A 289 -14.96 10.05 31.58
C THR A 289 -13.55 10.30 31.05
N LEU A 290 -12.97 11.47 31.33
CA LEU A 290 -11.61 11.80 30.93
C LEU A 290 -10.54 10.94 31.63
N GLU A 291 -10.90 10.29 32.73
CA GLU A 291 -10.07 9.39 33.52
C GLU A 291 -10.17 7.93 33.04
N SER A 292 -11.09 7.65 32.11
CA SER A 292 -11.25 6.31 31.54
C SER A 292 -9.94 5.83 30.89
N SER A 293 -9.59 4.56 31.16
CA SER A 293 -8.38 3.93 30.66
C SER A 293 -8.52 3.59 29.16
N ILE A 294 -7.50 3.95 28.38
CA ILE A 294 -7.36 3.70 26.95
C ILE A 294 -6.14 2.82 26.73
N LYS A 295 -6.34 1.65 26.12
CA LYS A 295 -5.29 0.70 25.75
C LYS A 295 -5.29 0.43 24.25
N VAL A 296 -6.46 0.38 23.62
CA VAL A 296 -6.62 0.11 22.19
C VAL A 296 -7.25 1.33 21.50
N VAL A 297 -6.57 1.85 20.48
CA VAL A 297 -7.03 3.00 19.68
C VAL A 297 -7.18 2.57 18.23
N ALA A 298 -8.37 2.69 17.67
CA ALA A 298 -8.58 2.60 16.23
C ALA A 298 -8.46 4.00 15.62
N LEU A 299 -7.74 4.18 14.53
CA LEU A 299 -7.60 5.47 13.88
C LEU A 299 -7.65 5.37 12.36
N CYS A 300 -8.16 6.42 11.73
CA CYS A 300 -8.11 6.59 10.29
C CYS A 300 -8.15 8.08 9.96
N ALA A 301 -7.14 8.56 9.25
CA ALA A 301 -7.08 9.92 8.72
C ALA A 301 -8.29 10.20 7.79
N GLY A 302 -8.69 11.47 7.70
CA GLY A 302 -9.84 11.88 6.89
C GLY A 302 -11.15 11.24 7.35
N SER A 303 -12.08 11.02 6.41
CA SER A 303 -13.41 10.45 6.67
C SER A 303 -13.38 8.93 6.89
N GLY A 304 -12.88 8.50 8.04
CA GLY A 304 -12.59 7.10 8.35
C GLY A 304 -13.76 6.22 8.81
N ARG A 305 -15.01 6.69 8.75
CA ARG A 305 -16.17 5.98 9.33
C ARG A 305 -16.30 4.53 8.85
N SER A 306 -16.21 4.30 7.53
CA SER A 306 -16.34 2.96 6.95
C SER A 306 -15.19 2.04 7.33
N ILE A 307 -13.99 2.59 7.49
CA ILE A 307 -12.78 1.87 7.90
C ILE A 307 -12.91 1.43 9.36
N LEU A 308 -13.41 2.32 10.23
CA LEU A 308 -13.51 2.10 11.68
C LEU A 308 -14.74 1.30 12.11
N GLN A 309 -15.73 1.13 11.22
CA GLN A 309 -16.98 0.45 11.53
C GLN A 309 -16.74 -1.01 11.95
N GLY A 310 -17.28 -1.41 13.10
CA GLY A 310 -17.20 -2.77 13.61
C GLY A 310 -15.86 -3.16 14.23
N VAL A 311 -14.91 -2.22 14.32
CA VAL A 311 -13.65 -2.41 15.05
C VAL A 311 -13.92 -2.26 16.54
N GLU A 312 -13.37 -3.12 17.38
CA GLU A 312 -13.42 -2.97 18.84
C GLU A 312 -12.19 -2.19 19.33
N ALA A 313 -12.41 -0.99 19.88
CA ALA A 313 -11.37 -0.15 20.47
C ALA A 313 -11.93 0.70 21.63
N ASP A 314 -11.04 1.17 22.49
CA ASP A 314 -11.36 2.08 23.59
C ASP A 314 -11.56 3.53 23.12
N LEU A 315 -10.92 3.89 22.00
CA LEU A 315 -10.93 5.21 21.38
C LEU A 315 -10.86 5.09 19.84
N TYR A 316 -11.54 5.98 19.13
CA TYR A 316 -11.61 6.04 17.67
C TYR A 316 -11.20 7.42 17.13
N LEU A 317 -9.98 7.55 16.63
CA LEU A 317 -9.47 8.82 16.11
C LEU A 317 -9.71 8.97 14.60
N THR A 318 -10.54 9.94 14.19
CA THR A 318 -10.81 10.23 12.78
C THR A 318 -11.28 11.67 12.55
N GLU A 319 -11.42 12.06 11.29
CA GLU A 319 -11.96 13.35 10.88
C GLU A 319 -13.29 13.17 10.11
N GLY A 320 -14.03 14.27 9.91
CA GLY A 320 -15.14 14.28 8.94
C GLY A 320 -16.33 13.36 9.23
N ILE A 321 -16.55 12.86 10.46
CA ILE A 321 -17.84 12.27 10.84
C ILE A 321 -18.79 13.42 11.19
N PRO A 322 -19.83 13.68 10.38
CA PRO A 322 -20.84 14.65 10.73
C PRO A 322 -21.63 14.09 11.90
N LEU A 323 -21.41 14.64 13.09
CA LEU A 323 -22.51 14.83 14.02
C LEU A 323 -23.43 15.90 13.41
N PRO A 324 -24.74 15.90 13.67
CA PRO A 324 -25.58 17.02 13.29
C PRO A 324 -24.95 18.33 13.79
N GLY A 325 -24.38 19.13 12.87
CA GLY A 325 -23.79 20.44 13.16
C GLY A 325 -22.27 20.57 13.37
N ALA A 326 -21.39 19.62 13.01
CA ALA A 326 -19.94 19.81 13.23
C ALA A 326 -18.97 19.04 12.27
N GLU A 327 -17.89 19.68 11.78
CA GLU A 327 -16.88 19.19 10.76
C GLU A 327 -15.69 18.24 11.15
N THR A 328 -15.62 17.58 12.31
CA THR A 328 -14.44 16.81 12.82
C THR A 328 -14.81 16.19 14.17
N THR A 329 -14.66 14.88 14.37
CA THR A 329 -15.09 14.24 15.63
C THR A 329 -14.10 13.14 16.00
N VAL A 330 -13.47 13.26 17.17
CA VAL A 330 -12.76 12.15 17.82
C VAL A 330 -13.81 11.35 18.59
N PHE A 331 -13.94 10.09 18.25
CA PHE A 331 -14.72 9.07 18.97
C PHE A 331 -13.78 8.27 19.88
#